data_AF-A0AA91T0T8-F1
#
_entry.id   AF-A0AA91T0T8-F1
#
_cell.length_a   1.000
_cell.length_b   1.000
_cell.length_c   1.000
_cell.angle_alpha   90.00
_cell.angle_beta   90.00
_cell.angle_gamma   90.00
#
_symmetry.space_group_name_H-M   'P 1'
#
loop_
_entity.id
_entity.type
_entity.pdbx_description
1 polymer ?
#
loop_
_entity_poly.entity_id
_entity_poly.type
_entity_poly.pdbx_seq_one_letter_code
_entity_poly.pdbx_strand_id
1 'polypeptide(L)'
;MFKQSIRALSSRRLFSVTPKRNNLVADLYVQQIKQFKPTPVAADQAEGIKTFKLPSKPAIPSDEVSADAVSSYEAADVETESAPVSGSAPVEEDWFVFEEEEEHH
;
A
#
# COMPACT_ATOMS: atom_id res chain seq x y z
N MET A 1 51.13 73.45 -4.84
CA MET A 1 51.78 72.15 -4.58
C MET A 1 51.48 71.74 -3.14
N PHE A 2 51.23 70.44 -2.93
CA PHE A 2 50.98 69.72 -1.65
C PHE A 2 49.62 69.95 -0.97
N LYS A 3 48.81 68.94 -0.57
CA LYS A 3 48.58 67.52 -0.90
C LYS A 3 47.32 67.19 -0.06
N GLN A 4 46.20 66.79 -0.68
CA GLN A 4 45.03 66.33 0.09
C GLN A 4 45.41 65.07 0.86
N SER A 5 45.28 65.10 2.18
CA SER A 5 45.43 63.92 3.02
C SER A 5 44.26 62.98 2.75
N ILE A 6 44.52 61.91 2.02
CA ILE A 6 43.57 60.80 1.84
C ILE A 6 43.56 60.06 3.18
N ARG A 7 42.65 60.44 4.08
CA ARG A 7 42.37 59.70 5.29
C ARG A 7 41.82 58.33 4.84
N ALA A 8 42.57 57.26 5.09
CA ALA A 8 42.12 55.91 4.80
C ALA A 8 40.78 55.67 5.53
N LEU A 9 39.69 55.56 4.76
CA LEU A 9 38.40 55.15 5.28
C LEU A 9 38.55 53.68 5.69
N SER A 10 38.79 53.45 6.98
CA SER A 10 38.67 52.12 7.58
C SER A 10 37.25 51.63 7.30
N SER A 11 37.12 50.57 6.50
CA SER A 11 35.87 49.84 6.30
C SER A 11 35.53 49.12 7.61
N ARG A 12 34.96 49.88 8.55
CA ARG A 12 34.44 49.34 9.80
C ARG A 12 33.10 48.72 9.46
N ARG A 13 33.04 47.39 9.42
CA ARG A 13 31.80 46.62 9.23
C ARG A 13 30.87 46.92 10.40
N LEU A 14 29.92 47.82 10.20
CA LEU A 14 28.89 48.17 11.16
C LEU A 14 27.73 47.20 10.96
N PHE A 15 27.26 46.56 12.03
CA PHE A 15 26.01 45.82 11.99
C PHE A 15 24.86 46.83 12.00
N SER A 16 24.05 46.84 10.94
CA SER A 16 22.81 47.59 10.92
C SER A 16 21.70 46.75 11.58
N VAL A 17 21.13 47.27 12.66
CA VAL A 17 19.91 46.70 13.24
C VAL A 17 18.74 47.41 12.57
N THR A 18 18.00 46.70 11.73
CA THR A 18 16.73 47.21 11.20
C THR A 18 15.63 46.92 12.22
N PRO A 19 14.85 47.93 12.67
CA PRO A 19 13.73 47.67 13.56
C PRO A 19 12.66 46.85 12.82
N LYS A 20 12.14 45.82 13.48
CA LYS A 20 11.03 45.01 12.95
C LYS A 20 9.84 45.94 12.70
N ARG A 21 9.37 46.00 11.45
CA ARG A 21 8.11 46.68 11.11
C ARG A 21 6.97 45.71 11.40
N ASN A 22 6.05 46.12 12.27
CA ASN A 22 4.85 45.35 12.55
C ASN A 22 3.90 45.45 11.35
N ASN A 23 3.46 44.32 10.82
CA ASN A 23 2.50 44.27 9.71
C ASN A 23 1.10 44.01 10.29
N LEU A 24 0.35 45.10 10.49
CA LEU A 24 -0.99 45.05 11.08
C LEU A 24 -1.96 44.19 10.27
N VAL A 25 -1.80 44.12 8.95
CA VAL A 25 -2.66 43.31 8.08
C VAL A 25 -2.42 41.82 8.32
N ALA A 26 -1.15 41.42 8.43
CA ALA A 26 -0.78 40.03 8.71
C ALA A 26 -1.25 39.61 10.11
N ASP A 27 -1.08 40.48 11.10
CA ASP A 27 -1.50 40.20 12.48
C ASP A 27 -3.02 40.07 12.60
N LEU A 28 -3.78 40.96 11.93
CA LEU A 28 -5.24 40.91 11.87
C LEU A 28 -5.72 39.63 11.16
N TYR A 29 -5.11 39.26 10.04
CA TYR A 29 -5.44 38.03 9.32
C TYR A 29 -5.27 36.78 10.19
N VAL A 30 -4.15 36.66 10.90
CA VAL A 30 -3.89 35.54 11.80
C VAL A 30 -4.88 35.53 12.97
N GLN A 31 -5.26 36.69 13.51
CA GLN A 31 -6.30 36.78 14.54
C GLN A 31 -7.65 36.27 14.03
N GLN A 32 -8.06 36.67 12.82
CA GLN A 32 -9.32 36.22 12.22
C GLN A 32 -9.33 34.72 11.95
N ILE A 33 -8.24 34.13 11.44
CA ILE A 33 -8.15 32.67 11.26
C ILE A 33 -8.31 31.95 12.59
N LYS A 34 -7.64 32.42 13.65
CA LYS A 34 -7.72 31.80 14.99
C LYS A 34 -9.12 31.92 15.60
N GLN A 35 -9.81 33.03 15.33
CA GLN A 35 -11.18 33.26 15.78
C GLN A 35 -12.21 32.50 14.95
N PHE A 36 -11.89 32.20 13.69
CA PHE A 36 -12.76 31.48 12.80
C PHE A 36 -12.84 30.01 13.22
N LYS A 37 -13.97 29.66 13.84
CA LYS A 37 -14.36 28.28 14.12
C LYS A 37 -15.37 27.88 13.05
N PRO A 38 -14.97 27.15 11.99
CA PRO A 38 -15.92 26.70 11.00
C PRO A 38 -16.99 25.87 11.71
N THR A 39 -18.27 26.16 11.44
CA THR A 39 -19.35 25.29 11.87
C THR A 39 -19.11 23.92 11.25
N PRO A 40 -19.03 22.84 12.05
CA PRO A 40 -18.88 21.51 11.48
C PRO A 40 -20.05 21.28 10.54
N VAL A 41 -19.76 20.97 9.28
CA VAL A 41 -20.80 20.53 8.34
C VAL A 41 -21.39 19.27 8.96
N ALA A 42 -22.66 19.35 9.36
CA ALA A 42 -23.36 18.21 9.95
C ALA A 42 -23.25 17.03 8.99
N ALA A 43 -22.96 15.84 9.50
CA ALA A 43 -22.76 14.64 8.69
C ALA A 43 -23.96 14.32 7.77
N ASP A 44 -25.14 14.86 8.09
CA ASP A 44 -26.37 14.73 7.31
C ASP A 44 -26.45 15.63 6.06
N GLN A 45 -25.61 16.67 5.96
CA GLN A 45 -25.59 17.60 4.82
C GLN A 45 -24.71 17.11 3.65
N ALA A 46 -24.19 15.90 3.75
CA ALA A 46 -23.46 15.26 2.69
C ALA A 46 -24.41 14.55 1.72
N GLU A 47 -25.25 15.33 1.03
CA GLU A 47 -26.10 14.83 -0.06
C GLU A 47 -25.21 14.19 -1.14
N GLY A 48 -25.06 12.86 -1.09
CA GLY A 48 -24.25 12.09 -2.03
C GLY A 48 -23.20 11.16 -1.41
N ILE A 49 -22.93 11.21 -0.10
CA ILE A 49 -21.98 10.29 0.53
C ILE A 49 -22.71 9.00 0.94
N LYS A 50 -22.51 7.93 0.16
CA LYS A 50 -22.94 6.57 0.56
C LYS A 50 -22.12 6.14 1.77
N THR A 51 -22.79 5.77 2.85
CA THR A 51 -22.13 5.28 4.07
C THR A 51 -21.46 3.93 3.79
N PHE A 52 -20.15 3.86 4.04
CA PHE A 52 -19.41 2.61 3.90
C PHE A 52 -19.77 1.68 5.06
N LYS A 53 -20.40 0.55 4.74
CA LYS A 53 -20.58 -0.57 5.67
C LYS A 53 -19.65 -1.68 5.25
N LEU A 54 -18.94 -2.25 6.23
CA LEU A 54 -18.14 -3.46 6.00
C LEU A 54 -19.09 -4.59 5.55
N PRO A 55 -18.72 -5.36 4.52
CA PRO A 55 -19.52 -6.50 4.11
C PRO A 55 -19.58 -7.51 5.26
N SER A 56 -20.73 -8.18 5.42
CA SER A 56 -20.85 -9.29 6.36
C SER A 56 -19.83 -10.38 6.00
N LYS A 57 -19.32 -11.07 7.03
CA LYS A 57 -18.48 -12.26 6.84
C LYS A 57 -19.14 -13.18 5.80
N PRO A 58 -18.40 -13.70 4.80
CA PRO A 58 -18.98 -14.59 3.82
C PRO A 58 -19.65 -15.75 4.55
N ALA A 59 -20.94 -15.96 4.27
CA ALA A 59 -21.61 -17.18 4.66
C ALA A 59 -20.94 -18.31 3.88
N ILE A 60 -20.58 -19.39 4.59
CA ILE A 60 -20.17 -20.62 3.93
C ILE A 60 -21.37 -21.05 3.10
N PRO A 61 -21.24 -21.22 1.77
CA PRO A 61 -22.32 -21.79 0.98
C PRO A 61 -22.62 -23.16 1.60
N SER A 62 -23.89 -23.41 1.92
CA SER A 62 -24.41 -24.63 2.55
C SER A 62 -23.48 -25.83 2.38
N ASP A 63 -23.09 -26.48 3.48
CA ASP A 63 -22.30 -27.71 3.47
C ASP A 63 -23.01 -28.76 2.59
N GLU A 64 -22.75 -28.76 1.29
CA GLU A 64 -23.40 -29.66 0.34
C GLU A 64 -22.96 -31.12 0.55
N VAL A 65 -21.94 -31.33 1.39
CA VAL A 65 -21.49 -32.64 1.82
C VAL A 65 -21.72 -32.76 3.33
N SER A 66 -22.87 -33.33 3.69
CA SER A 66 -23.15 -33.74 5.07
C SER A 66 -22.13 -34.79 5.52
N ALA A 67 -21.84 -34.89 6.82
CA ALA A 67 -20.84 -35.85 7.35
C ALA A 67 -21.10 -37.30 6.89
N ASP A 68 -22.38 -37.67 6.74
CA ASP A 68 -22.78 -39.00 6.24
C ASP A 68 -22.38 -39.21 4.77
N ALA A 69 -22.39 -38.16 3.94
CA ALA A 69 -21.94 -38.23 2.56
C ALA A 69 -20.42 -38.41 2.47
N VAL A 70 -19.64 -37.82 3.40
CA VAL A 70 -18.20 -38.06 3.51
C VAL A 70 -17.93 -39.51 3.88
N SER A 71 -18.61 -40.05 4.89
CA SER A 71 -18.44 -41.45 5.29
C SER A 71 -18.83 -42.42 4.18
N SER A 72 -19.86 -42.10 3.39
CA SER A 72 -20.26 -42.93 2.24
C SER A 72 -19.21 -42.93 1.12
N TYR A 73 -18.51 -41.81 0.90
CA TYR A 73 -17.43 -41.71 -0.07
C TYR A 73 -16.17 -42.45 0.40
N GLU A 74 -15.83 -42.36 1.69
CA GLU A 74 -14.69 -43.09 2.26
C GLU A 74 -14.89 -44.61 2.23
N ALA A 75 -16.13 -45.08 2.37
CA ALA A 75 -16.46 -46.49 2.31
C ALA A 75 -16.70 -47.02 0.88
N ALA A 76 -16.77 -46.13 -0.12
CA ALA A 76 -16.96 -46.54 -1.51
C ALA A 76 -15.66 -47.16 -2.04
N ASP A 77 -15.75 -48.40 -2.51
CA ASP A 77 -14.63 -49.04 -3.20
C ASP A 77 -14.33 -48.27 -4.49
N VAL A 78 -13.05 -47.94 -4.69
CA VAL A 78 -12.59 -47.32 -5.94
C VAL A 78 -12.72 -48.38 -7.02
N GLU A 79 -13.67 -48.18 -7.93
CA GLU A 79 -13.80 -48.93 -9.18
C GLU A 79 -12.59 -48.64 -10.06
N THR A 80 -11.45 -49.26 -9.72
CA THR A 80 -10.34 -49.40 -10.64
C THR A 80 -10.74 -50.46 -11.64
N GLU A 81 -10.62 -50.15 -12.94
CA GLU A 81 -10.57 -51.19 -13.96
C GLU A 81 -9.32 -52.04 -13.67
N SER A 82 -9.44 -53.02 -12.79
CA SER A 82 -8.48 -54.11 -12.69
C SER A 82 -8.62 -54.93 -13.96
N ALA A 83 -8.00 -54.44 -15.03
CA ALA A 83 -7.57 -55.28 -16.12
C ALA A 83 -6.71 -56.40 -15.51
N PRO A 84 -6.95 -57.69 -15.83
CA PRO A 84 -6.10 -58.77 -15.36
C PRO A 84 -4.67 -58.49 -15.82
N VAL A 85 -3.70 -58.55 -14.90
CA VAL A 85 -2.28 -58.42 -15.19
C VAL A 85 -1.82 -59.59 -16.08
N SER A 86 -2.02 -59.43 -17.38
CA SER A 86 -1.52 -60.35 -18.39
C SER A 86 -1.20 -59.56 -19.64
N GLY A 87 0.01 -58.99 -19.66
CA GLY A 87 0.65 -58.47 -20.86
C GLY A 87 0.99 -56.99 -20.80
N SER A 88 2.24 -56.72 -20.43
CA SER A 88 2.94 -55.43 -20.50
C SER A 88 2.36 -54.30 -19.64
N ALA A 89 3.11 -53.90 -18.61
CA ALA A 89 2.96 -52.55 -18.07
C ALA A 89 3.06 -51.55 -19.25
N PRO A 90 2.20 -50.50 -19.29
CA PRO A 90 2.38 -49.44 -20.27
C PRO A 90 3.78 -48.86 -20.05
N VAL A 91 4.54 -48.71 -21.13
CA VAL A 91 5.86 -48.07 -21.10
C VAL A 91 5.68 -46.71 -20.44
N GLU A 92 6.32 -46.49 -19.30
CA GLU A 92 6.41 -45.17 -18.70
C GLU A 92 7.18 -44.30 -19.69
N GLU A 93 6.46 -43.47 -20.46
CA GLU A 93 7.08 -42.51 -21.34
C GLU A 93 7.81 -41.49 -20.45
N ASP A 94 9.14 -41.41 -20.55
CA ASP A 94 9.95 -40.43 -19.83
C ASP A 94 9.61 -39.02 -20.35
N TRP A 95 8.68 -38.36 -19.67
CA TRP A 95 8.24 -36.98 -19.95
C TRP A 95 9.31 -35.92 -19.61
N PHE A 96 10.43 -36.34 -19.02
CA PHE A 96 11.55 -35.46 -18.69
C PHE A 96 12.79 -35.89 -19.46
N VAL A 97 13.13 -35.12 -20.49
CA VAL A 97 14.44 -35.21 -21.16
C VAL A 97 15.43 -34.45 -20.28
N PHE A 98 16.32 -35.16 -19.60
CA PHE A 98 17.49 -34.55 -18.97
C PHE A 98 18.56 -34.36 -20.05
N GLU A 99 19.06 -33.14 -20.22
CA GLU A 99 20.23 -32.87 -21.05
C GLU A 99 21.41 -33.68 -20.49
N GLU A 100 22.01 -34.56 -21.31
CA GLU A 100 23.25 -35.25 -20.96
C GLU A 100 24.30 -34.18 -20.58
N GLU A 101 24.77 -34.19 -19.33
CA GLU A 101 25.92 -33.37 -18.94
C GLU A 101 27.09 -33.79 -19.84
N GLU A 102 27.58 -32.86 -20.67
CA GLU A 102 28.81 -33.04 -21.45
C GLU A 102 29.92 -33.54 -20.51
N GLU A 103 30.31 -34.80 -20.66
CA GLU A 103 31.47 -35.38 -19.99
C GLU A 103 32.72 -34.56 -20.35
N HIS A 104 33.10 -33.66 -19.45
CA HIS A 104 34.40 -33.00 -19.47
C HIS A 104 35.50 -34.07 -19.27
N HIS A 105 36.03 -34.56 -20.38
CA HIS A 105 37.27 -35.33 -20.46
C HIS A 105 38.36 -34.54 -21.19
#